data_AF-A0A8J4AVW0-F1
#
_entry.id   AF-A0A8J4AVW0-F1
#
_cell.length_a   1.000
_cell.length_b   1.000
_cell.length_c   1.000
_cell.angle_alpha   90.00
_cell.angle_beta   90.00
_cell.angle_gamma   90.00
#
_symmetry.space_group_name_H-M   'P 1'
#
loop_
_entity.id
_entity.type
_entity.pdbx_description
1 polymer ?
#
loop_
_entity_poly.entity_id
_entity_poly.type
_entity_poly.pdbx_seq_one_letter_code
_entity_poly.pdbx_strand_id
1 'polypeptide(L)'
;VLPLAAAPGGSLPPLAATACLVAAVGCYGFSFGGFHAYVQDVAAADAGQLLGLTNTASILGGIAGNLATGAVLQATGSYGAVFWVAVVLYGTSWMCFQRLLEGEPISLTGLMILRSR
;
A
#
# COMPACT_ATOMS: atom_id res chain seq x y z
N VAL A 1 9.51 3.92 6.19
CA VAL A 1 9.21 3.47 7.58
C VAL A 1 10.27 2.55 8.18
N LEU A 2 11.11 1.86 7.39
CA LEU A 2 12.16 0.97 7.92
C LEU A 2 13.08 1.59 9.00
N PRO A 3 13.55 2.85 8.87
CA PRO A 3 14.37 3.46 9.93
C PRO A 3 13.64 3.62 11.27
N LEU A 4 12.31 3.77 11.26
CA LEU A 4 11.49 3.82 12.47
C LEU A 4 11.34 2.44 13.10
N ALA A 5 11.26 1.39 12.29
CA ALA A 5 11.17 0.00 12.75
C ALA A 5 12.51 -0.49 13.35
N ALA A 6 13.62 -0.13 12.70
CA ALA A 6 14.97 -0.54 13.10
C ALA A 6 15.65 0.42 14.09
N ALA A 7 14.90 1.31 14.74
CA ALA A 7 15.43 2.32 15.64
C ALA A 7 16.17 1.67 16.84
N PRO A 8 17.43 2.03 17.11
CA PRO A 8 18.16 1.54 18.29
C PRO A 8 17.43 1.92 19.58
N GLY A 9 17.14 0.95 20.45
CA GLY A 9 16.37 1.19 21.68
C GLY A 9 14.86 1.37 21.46
N GLY A 10 14.35 1.10 20.26
CA GLY A 10 12.91 1.06 19.97
C GLY A 10 12.24 2.41 19.68
N SER A 11 12.99 3.53 19.69
CA SER A 11 12.47 4.84 19.33
C SER A 11 13.56 5.80 18.83
N LEU A 12 13.21 6.68 17.90
CA LEU A 12 14.08 7.77 17.44
C LEU A 12 13.72 9.07 18.20
N PRO A 13 14.66 10.03 18.32
CA PRO A 13 14.34 11.38 18.79
C PRO A 13 13.19 11.98 17.97
N PRO A 14 12.30 12.81 18.58
CA PRO A 14 11.09 13.29 17.90
C PRO A 14 11.35 13.94 16.54
N LEU A 15 12.41 14.75 16.41
CA LEU A 15 12.79 15.39 15.15
C LEU A 15 13.16 14.36 14.08
N ALA A 16 13.98 13.36 14.43
CA ALA A 16 14.40 12.30 13.52
C ALA A 16 13.23 11.40 13.12
N ALA A 17 12.35 11.07 14.08
CA ALA A 17 11.14 10.31 13.82
C ALA A 17 10.20 11.05 12.85
N THR A 18 9.99 12.34 13.07
CA THR A 18 9.16 13.19 12.21
C THR A 18 9.76 13.30 10.82
N ALA A 19 11.07 13.55 10.71
CA ALA A 19 11.75 13.60 9.41
C ALA A 19 11.62 12.28 8.64
N CYS A 20 11.73 11.14 9.34
CA CYS A 20 11.52 9.82 8.74
C CYS A 20 10.08 9.61 8.25
N LEU A 21 9.09 10.10 9.01
CA LEU A 21 7.68 10.03 8.61
C LEU A 21 7.39 10.92 7.40
N VAL A 22 7.90 12.15 7.39
CA VAL A 22 7.78 13.06 6.24
C VAL A 22 8.39 12.45 4.99
N ALA A 23 9.62 11.92 5.10
CA ALA A 23 10.27 11.23 3.99
C ALA A 23 9.45 10.00 3.53
N ALA A 24 8.91 9.21 4.46
CA ALA A 24 8.08 8.06 4.12
C ALA A 24 6.80 8.45 3.36
N VAL A 25 6.10 9.48 3.81
CA VAL A 25 4.89 9.99 3.13
C VAL A 25 5.25 10.60 1.76
N GLY A 26 6.37 11.31 1.66
CA GLY A 26 6.87 11.80 0.37
C GLY A 26 7.17 10.67 -0.62
N CYS A 27 7.87 9.62 -0.17
CA CYS A 27 8.13 8.43 -0.98
C CYS A 27 6.85 7.70 -1.40
N TYR A 28 5.85 7.64 -0.52
CA TYR A 28 4.54 7.06 -0.83
C TYR A 28 3.84 7.80 -1.99
N GLY A 29 4.03 9.12 -2.10
CA GLY A 29 3.50 9.91 -3.23
C GLY A 29 3.93 9.39 -4.61
N PHE A 30 5.18 8.93 -4.74
CA PHE A 30 5.65 8.32 -6.00
C PHE A 30 4.95 7.00 -6.30
N SER A 31 4.67 6.18 -5.28
CA SER A 31 3.96 4.91 -5.45
C SER A 31 2.52 5.15 -5.89
N PHE A 32 1.86 6.13 -5.27
CA PHE A 32 0.48 6.51 -5.62
C PHE A 32 0.37 7.03 -7.05
N GLY A 33 1.27 7.94 -7.45
CA GLY A 33 1.31 8.46 -8.81
C GLY A 33 1.61 7.38 -9.86
N GLY A 34 2.60 6.52 -9.59
CA GLY A 34 2.98 5.43 -10.50
C GLY A 34 1.87 4.40 -10.70
N PHE A 35 1.17 4.02 -9.63
CA PHE A 35 0.03 3.10 -9.72
C PHE A 35 -1.11 3.66 -10.57
N HIS A 36 -1.48 4.92 -10.39
CA HIS A 36 -2.55 5.53 -11.19
C HIS A 36 -2.20 5.62 -12.67
N ALA A 37 -0.97 6.01 -13.00
CA ALA A 37 -0.51 6.01 -14.38
C ALA A 37 -0.56 4.61 -14.98
N TYR A 38 -0.06 3.60 -14.25
CA TYR A 38 -0.11 2.20 -14.70
C TYR A 38 -1.53 1.71 -15.04
N VAL A 39 -2.52 2.01 -14.18
CA VAL A 39 -3.92 1.61 -14.43
C VAL A 39 -4.48 2.30 -15.68
N GLN A 40 -4.10 3.56 -15.92
CA GLN A 40 -4.52 4.29 -17.12
C GLN A 40 -3.88 3.71 -18.39
N ASP A 41 -2.62 3.30 -18.32
CA ASP A 41 -1.92 2.69 -19.46
C ASP A 41 -2.50 1.32 -19.82
N VAL A 42 -2.74 0.48 -18.80
CA VAL A 42 -3.19 -0.90 -18.98
C VAL A 42 -4.68 -1.02 -19.26
N ALA A 43 -5.51 -0.15 -18.69
CA ALA A 43 -6.95 -0.29 -18.73
C ALA A 43 -7.64 1.01 -19.16
N ALA A 44 -7.08 1.74 -20.13
CA ALA A 44 -7.56 3.06 -20.54
C ALA A 44 -9.09 3.17 -20.70
N ALA A 45 -9.74 2.15 -21.28
CA ALA A 45 -11.19 2.13 -21.48
C ALA A 45 -12.01 1.94 -20.18
N ASP A 46 -11.46 1.23 -19.19
CA ASP A 46 -12.11 0.85 -17.94
C ASP A 46 -11.46 1.49 -16.69
N ALA A 47 -10.51 2.42 -16.89
CA ALA A 47 -9.64 2.94 -15.85
C ALA A 47 -10.43 3.56 -14.69
N GLY A 48 -11.52 4.28 -14.99
CA GLY A 48 -12.39 4.85 -13.96
C GLY A 48 -13.04 3.78 -13.05
N GLN A 49 -13.48 2.66 -13.63
CA GLN A 49 -14.10 1.56 -12.87
C GLN A 49 -13.05 0.84 -12.01
N LEU A 50 -11.88 0.54 -12.57
CA LEU A 50 -10.80 -0.11 -11.83
C LEU A 50 -10.24 0.79 -10.71
N LEU A 51 -10.08 2.09 -10.96
CA LEU A 51 -9.68 3.05 -9.94
C LEU A 51 -10.74 3.18 -8.83
N GLY A 52 -12.04 3.15 -9.18
CA GLY A 52 -13.12 3.13 -8.19
C GLY A 52 -13.12 1.87 -7.30
N LEU A 53 -12.93 0.70 -7.90
CA LEU A 53 -12.82 -0.57 -7.17
C LEU A 53 -11.60 -0.58 -6.25
N THR A 54 -10.44 -0.16 -6.76
CA THR A 54 -9.19 -0.13 -5.98
C THR A 54 -9.22 0.93 -4.88
N ASN A 55 -9.90 2.06 -5.09
CA ASN A 55 -10.15 3.04 -4.03
C ASN A 55 -10.99 2.44 -2.90
N THR A 56 -12.08 1.75 -3.23
CA THR A 56 -12.94 1.09 -2.24
C THR A 56 -12.14 0.04 -1.45
N ALA A 57 -11.38 -0.81 -2.15
CA ALA A 57 -10.50 -1.79 -1.51
C ALA A 57 -9.46 -1.12 -0.59
N SER A 58 -8.89 0.01 -1.01
CA SER A 58 -7.91 0.78 -0.23
C SER A 58 -8.52 1.34 1.06
N ILE A 59 -9.76 1.84 1.02
CA ILE A 59 -10.45 2.33 2.22
C ILE A 59 -10.71 1.18 3.20
N LEU A 60 -11.20 0.03 2.72
CA LEU A 60 -11.38 -1.15 3.57
C LEU A 60 -10.06 -1.62 4.17
N GLY A 61 -8.99 -1.62 3.38
CA GLY A 61 -7.63 -1.90 3.84
C GLY A 61 -7.15 -0.91 4.91
N GLY A 62 -7.47 0.38 4.77
CA GLY A 62 -7.16 1.41 5.75
C GLY A 62 -7.88 1.19 7.09
N ILE A 63 -9.17 0.82 7.05
CA ILE A 63 -9.94 0.48 8.26
C ILE A 63 -9.31 -0.74 8.95
N ALA A 64 -9.05 -1.81 8.20
CA ALA A 64 -8.41 -3.01 8.73
C ALA A 64 -7.01 -2.73 9.31
N GLY A 65 -6.23 -1.89 8.62
CA GLY A 65 -4.89 -1.47 9.06
C GLY A 65 -4.91 -0.71 10.38
N ASN A 66 -5.89 0.18 10.58
CA ASN A 66 -6.06 0.88 11.86
C ASN A 66 -6.43 -0.07 13.00
N LEU A 67 -7.35 -1.01 12.75
CA LEU A 67 -7.72 -2.02 13.75
C LEU A 67 -6.52 -2.92 14.10
N ALA A 68 -5.78 -3.38 13.10
CA ALA A 68 -4.58 -4.19 13.30
C ALA A 68 -3.49 -3.42 14.06
N THR A 69 -3.28 -2.14 13.74
CA THR A 69 -2.36 -1.26 14.45
C THR A 69 -2.72 -1.15 15.93
N GLY A 70 -4.01 -0.93 16.23
CA GLY A 70 -4.52 -0.90 17.61
C GLY A 70 -4.26 -2.21 18.35
N ALA A 71 -4.57 -3.35 17.73
CA ALA A 71 -4.35 -4.67 18.32
C ALA A 71 -2.86 -4.96 18.60
N VAL A 72 -1.98 -4.66 17.64
CA VAL A 72 -0.52 -4.82 17.81
C VAL A 72 0.00 -3.93 18.92
N LEU A 73 -0.44 -2.67 18.96
CA LEU A 73 0.00 -1.72 19.99
C LEU A 73 -0.48 -2.16 21.38
N GLN A 74 -1.71 -2.64 21.51
CA GLN A 74 -2.24 -3.16 22.78
C GLN A 74 -1.48 -4.41 23.25
N ALA A 75 -1.11 -5.30 22.33
CA ALA A 75 -0.39 -6.53 22.66
C ALA A 75 1.10 -6.30 23.00
N THR A 76 1.74 -5.32 22.35
CA THR A 76 3.21 -5.13 22.44
C THR A 76 3.63 -3.90 23.25
N GLY A 77 2.73 -2.92 23.42
CA GLY A 77 3.04 -1.63 24.02
C GLY A 77 4.00 -0.75 23.20
N SER A 78 4.34 -1.13 21.96
CA SER A 78 5.39 -0.45 21.18
C SER A 78 4.98 -0.20 19.73
N TYR A 79 5.17 1.04 19.28
CA TYR A 79 5.04 1.41 17.87
C TYR A 79 6.14 0.81 16.99
N GLY A 80 7.27 0.38 17.56
CA GLY A 80 8.31 -0.32 16.80
C GLY A 80 7.77 -1.60 16.14
N ALA A 81 6.94 -2.37 16.86
CA ALA A 81 6.28 -3.55 16.31
C ALA A 81 5.31 -3.20 15.16
N VAL A 82 4.55 -2.11 15.32
CA VAL A 82 3.66 -1.59 14.27
C VAL A 82 4.45 -1.22 13.01
N PHE A 83 5.59 -0.55 13.16
CA PHE A 83 6.43 -0.19 12.02
C PHE A 83 7.03 -1.41 11.32
N TRP A 84 7.37 -2.48 12.05
CA TRP A 84 7.81 -3.74 11.43
C TRP A 84 6.71 -4.40 10.61
N VAL A 85 5.48 -4.42 11.12
CA VAL A 85 4.32 -4.89 10.34
C VAL A 85 4.17 -4.08 9.05
N ALA A 86 4.28 -2.74 9.14
CA ALA A 86 4.23 -1.87 7.97
C ALA A 86 5.36 -2.14 6.97
N VAL A 87 6.60 -2.37 7.44
CA VAL A 87 7.74 -2.74 6.58
C VAL A 87 7.44 -4.03 5.79
N VAL A 88 6.94 -5.07 6.47
CA VAL A 88 6.59 -6.33 5.81
C VAL A 88 5.50 -6.10 4.78
N LEU A 89 4.42 -5.38 5.13
CA LEU A 89 3.31 -5.11 4.23
C LEU A 89 3.74 -4.35 2.97
N TYR A 90 4.52 -3.28 3.11
CA TYR A 90 5.02 -2.53 1.94
C TYR A 90 5.97 -3.39 1.10
N GLY A 91 6.85 -4.17 1.74
CA GLY A 91 7.78 -5.06 1.06
C GLY A 91 7.06 -6.13 0.24
N THR A 92 6.06 -6.80 0.84
CA THR A 92 5.26 -7.81 0.13
C THR A 92 4.42 -7.18 -0.98
N SER A 93 3.87 -5.99 -0.77
CA SER A 93 3.09 -5.29 -1.79
C SER A 93 3.94 -4.95 -3.01
N TRP A 94 5.16 -4.44 -2.79
CA TRP A 94 6.13 -4.20 -3.84
C TRP A 94 6.48 -5.50 -4.60
N MET A 95 6.72 -6.60 -3.89
CA MET A 95 6.99 -7.89 -4.52
C MET A 95 5.82 -8.39 -5.36
N CYS A 96 4.59 -8.28 -4.85
CA CYS A 96 3.39 -8.62 -5.62
C CYS A 96 3.26 -7.75 -6.87
N PHE A 97 3.50 -6.45 -6.75
CA PHE A 97 3.49 -5.53 -7.90
C PHE A 97 4.48 -5.98 -8.98
N GLN A 98 5.73 -6.25 -8.61
CA GLN A 98 6.77 -6.67 -9.56
C GLN A 98 6.56 -8.05 -10.18
N ARG A 99 5.81 -8.94 -9.52
CA ARG A 99 5.64 -10.34 -9.96
C ARG A 99 4.33 -10.61 -10.68
N LEU A 100 3.29 -9.80 -10.42
CA LEU A 100 1.93 -10.08 -10.89
C LEU A 100 1.43 -9.07 -11.93
N LEU A 101 2.07 -7.91 -12.05
CA LEU A 101 1.64 -6.87 -12.98
C LEU A 101 2.58 -6.86 -14.20
N GLU A 102 2.07 -7.32 -15.34
CA GLU A 102 2.84 -7.54 -16.57
C GLU A 102 2.74 -6.37 -17.56
N GLY A 103 1.85 -5.40 -17.33
CA GLY A 103 1.64 -4.26 -18.23
C GLY A 103 0.82 -4.57 -19.48
N GLU A 104 0.26 -5.77 -19.61
CA GLU A 104 -0.61 -6.15 -20.72
C GLU A 104 -1.98 -5.48 -20.60
N PRO A 105 -2.60 -5.04 -21.72
CA PRO A 105 -3.86 -4.32 -21.69
C PRO A 105 -5.01 -5.19 -21.16
N ILE A 106 -5.77 -4.63 -20.22
CA ILE A 106 -6.90 -5.28 -19.56
C ILE A 106 -8.20 -4.65 -20.06
N SER A 107 -9.14 -5.49 -20.49
CA SER A 107 -10.52 -5.09 -20.79
C SER A 107 -11.50 -5.86 -19.89
N LEU A 108 -12.29 -5.14 -19.09
CA LEU A 108 -13.31 -5.73 -18.24
C LEU A 108 -14.48 -6.28 -19.06
N THR A 109 -14.75 -5.66 -20.20
CA THR A 109 -15.81 -6.10 -21.12
C THR A 109 -15.53 -7.49 -21.69
N GLY A 110 -14.26 -7.82 -22.01
CA GLY A 110 -13.87 -9.16 -22.46
C GLY A 110 -14.03 -10.24 -21.38
N LEU A 111 -13.76 -9.90 -20.11
CA LEU A 111 -13.92 -10.79 -18.96
C LEU A 111 -15.38 -11.09 -18.62
N MET A 112 -16.29 -10.12 -18.78
CA MET A 112 -17.72 -10.33 -18.58
C MET A 112 -18.35 -11.22 -19.66
N ILE A 113 -17.89 -11.12 -20.91
CA ILE A 113 -18.38 -11.96 -22.03
C ILE A 113 -17.91 -13.42 -21.88
N LEU A 114 -16.70 -13.66 -21.37
CA LEU A 114 -16.19 -15.01 -21.11
C LEU A 114 -16.90 -15.73 -19.95
N ARG A 115 -17.54 -14.98 -19.03
CA ARG A 115 -18.28 -15.54 -17.89
C ARG A 115 -19.75 -15.84 -18.19
N SER A 116 -20.29 -15.40 -19.34
CA SER A 116 -21.68 -15.67 -19.77
C SER A 116 -21.82 -16.81 -20.79
N ARG A 117 -20.74 -17.53 -21.09
CA ARG A 117 -20.75 -18.81 -21.80
C ARG A 117 -20.38 -19.95 -20.86
#